data_AF-A0A3M7GAZ5-F1
#
_entry.id   AF-A0A3M7GAZ5-F1
#
_cell.length_a   1.000
_cell.length_b   1.000
_cell.length_c   1.000
_cell.angle_alpha   90.00
_cell.angle_beta   90.00
_cell.angle_gamma   90.00
#
_symmetry.space_group_name_H-M   'P 1'
#
loop_
_entity.id
_entity.type
_entity.pdbx_description
1 polymer ?
#
loop_
_entity_poly.entity_id
_entity_poly.type
_entity_poly.pdbx_seq_one_letter_code
_entity_poly.pdbx_strand_id
1 'polypeptide(L)'
;MAAIFVDLLGIAVTTASIAKQAETLSAAGGGAPDTRIFDEQLNFLGANYDPGNVGDGEFRDYRVNQGNTKDPTFALFTANDNAICISYISVTYPSNAEYSWVGNWGKQCGHPWYYADDFYDGKELGCTWIDANNDATDVTAFHVHWPDFNGDNPHSNNPDDYCNNVRTLNFQFGDDPGTIYTKRSAPEDIPTSKKRPSKTRDTRLVKSKIPGQSAVELCNSPTSYGPDFVSETEGMYCDMGSKRTMPLCPENLLDLDSLLGGCFDLGNLTTIVDQVVDEIKEFSDVLDWGEGSAS
;
A
#
# COMPACT_ATOMS: atom_id res chain seq x y z
N MET A 1 16.75 9.56 -12.46
CA MET A 1 17.15 10.44 -13.59
C MET A 1 16.09 10.28 -14.67
N ALA A 2 15.05 11.13 -14.66
CA ALA A 2 13.87 10.97 -15.50
C ALA A 2 14.21 11.19 -16.99
N ALA A 3 13.86 10.24 -17.84
CA ALA A 3 14.06 10.31 -19.27
C ALA A 3 12.99 11.20 -19.91
N ILE A 4 13.38 12.39 -20.36
CA ILE A 4 12.51 13.30 -21.12
C ILE A 4 12.39 12.76 -22.55
N PHE A 5 11.18 12.37 -22.94
CA PHE A 5 10.83 12.07 -24.33
C PHE A 5 9.78 13.06 -24.78
N VAL A 6 10.15 13.91 -25.73
CA VAL A 6 9.24 14.85 -26.38
C VAL A 6 8.61 14.13 -27.58
N ASP A 7 7.35 13.71 -27.46
CA ASP A 7 6.60 13.18 -28.61
C ASP A 7 6.15 14.34 -29.52
N LEU A 8 6.59 14.28 -30.77
CA LEU A 8 6.38 15.29 -31.82
C LEU A 8 5.00 15.14 -32.48
N LEU A 9 3.93 15.28 -31.70
CA LEU A 9 2.54 15.54 -32.12
C LEU A 9 1.87 16.18 -30.90
N GLY A 10 0.98 17.17 -31.05
CA GLY A 10 0.42 18.00 -29.96
C GLY A 10 -0.44 17.30 -28.88
N ILE A 11 -0.09 16.07 -28.50
CA ILE A 11 -0.60 15.28 -27.40
C ILE A 11 0.33 15.57 -26.21
N ALA A 12 -0.20 16.20 -25.16
CA ALA A 12 0.58 16.28 -23.93
C ALA A 12 0.54 14.90 -23.26
N VAL A 13 1.61 14.55 -22.57
CA VAL A 13 1.77 13.22 -21.98
C VAL A 13 2.13 13.38 -20.52
N THR A 14 1.39 12.68 -19.67
CA THR A 14 1.67 12.60 -18.25
C THR A 14 2.32 11.26 -17.97
N THR A 15 3.47 11.27 -17.30
CA THR A 15 4.12 10.04 -16.83
C THR A 15 3.67 9.75 -15.41
N ALA A 16 3.25 8.52 -15.18
CA ALA A 16 2.99 8.00 -13.85
C ALA A 16 3.99 6.87 -13.55
N SER A 17 4.61 6.94 -12.38
CA SER A 17 5.47 5.90 -11.83
C SER A 17 4.74 5.27 -10.67
N ILE A 18 4.44 3.98 -10.76
CA ILE A 18 3.87 3.23 -9.65
C ILE A 18 4.96 2.32 -9.12
N ALA A 19 5.31 2.55 -7.86
CA ALA A 19 6.22 1.70 -7.15
C ALA A 19 5.50 0.96 -6.05
N LYS A 20 6.02 -0.24 -5.84
CA LYS A 20 5.63 -1.12 -4.77
C LYS A 20 6.77 -1.14 -3.73
N GLN A 21 6.47 -1.66 -2.54
CA GLN A 21 7.43 -2.17 -1.57
C GLN A 21 8.70 -2.79 -2.18
N ALA A 22 9.87 -2.48 -1.59
CA ALA A 22 11.17 -2.91 -2.08
C ALA A 22 11.35 -4.44 -2.21
N GLU A 23 12.45 -4.81 -2.88
CA GLU A 23 12.90 -6.09 -3.48
C GLU A 23 12.59 -7.40 -2.75
N THR A 24 12.06 -7.36 -1.54
CA THR A 24 11.98 -8.47 -0.61
C THR A 24 10.57 -9.05 -0.43
N LEU A 25 9.45 -8.39 -0.79
CA LEU A 25 8.10 -8.98 -0.62
C LEU A 25 7.60 -9.72 -1.88
N SER A 26 7.76 -11.05 -1.99
CA SER A 26 7.26 -11.89 -3.11
C SER A 26 5.72 -12.07 -3.21
N ALA A 27 5.01 -11.56 -4.23
CA ALA A 27 3.53 -11.52 -4.37
C ALA A 27 2.80 -10.35 -3.66
N ALA A 28 3.49 -9.22 -3.45
CA ALA A 28 2.76 -7.93 -3.33
C ALA A 28 2.68 -7.16 -4.66
N GLY A 29 3.39 -7.67 -5.68
CA GLY A 29 3.33 -7.19 -7.05
C GLY A 29 2.02 -7.64 -7.64
N GLY A 30 1.48 -6.84 -8.55
CA GLY A 30 0.13 -7.02 -9.04
C GLY A 30 -0.06 -6.41 -10.42
N GLY A 31 -1.31 -6.38 -10.86
CA GLY A 31 -1.68 -5.57 -12.01
C GLY A 31 -1.53 -4.10 -11.65
N ALA A 32 -0.70 -3.35 -12.38
CA ALA A 32 -0.67 -1.91 -12.23
C ALA A 32 -2.08 -1.36 -12.50
N PRO A 33 -2.57 -0.41 -11.69
CA PRO A 33 -3.93 0.08 -11.83
C PRO A 33 -4.13 0.84 -13.14
N ASP A 34 -5.32 0.68 -13.70
CA ASP A 34 -5.81 1.57 -14.74
C ASP A 34 -5.80 3.00 -14.22
N THR A 35 -5.32 3.92 -15.04
CA THR A 35 -5.14 5.31 -14.64
C THR A 35 -5.94 6.22 -15.53
N ARG A 36 -6.87 6.96 -14.93
CA ARG A 36 -7.69 7.96 -15.59
C ARG A 36 -7.33 9.34 -15.01
N ILE A 37 -7.06 10.31 -15.87
CA ILE A 37 -6.64 11.66 -15.46
C ILE A 37 -7.69 12.70 -15.81
N PHE A 38 -7.86 13.69 -14.95
CA PHE A 38 -8.87 14.73 -15.06
C PHE A 38 -8.29 16.11 -14.76
N ASP A 39 -8.89 17.16 -15.32
CA ASP A 39 -8.55 18.54 -14.98
C ASP A 39 -9.21 19.00 -13.65
N GLU A 40 -8.93 20.23 -13.26
CA GLU A 40 -9.41 20.83 -12.01
C GLU A 40 -10.94 20.94 -11.92
N GLN A 41 -11.62 20.93 -13.08
CA GLN A 41 -13.08 20.92 -13.18
C GLN A 41 -13.65 19.49 -13.32
N LEU A 42 -12.82 18.47 -13.12
CA LEU A 42 -13.13 17.04 -13.28
C LEU A 42 -13.53 16.66 -14.71
N ASN A 43 -13.08 17.41 -15.72
CA ASN A 43 -13.20 16.96 -17.10
C ASN A 43 -12.15 15.89 -17.38
N PHE A 44 -12.57 14.78 -17.95
CA PHE A 44 -11.69 13.70 -18.37
C PHE A 44 -10.68 14.19 -19.42
N LEU A 45 -9.39 13.87 -19.22
CA LEU A 45 -8.30 14.27 -20.11
C LEU A 45 -7.72 13.09 -20.91
N GLY A 46 -7.66 11.91 -20.29
CA GLY A 46 -7.06 10.72 -20.87
C GLY A 46 -7.03 9.55 -19.89
N ALA A 47 -6.70 8.36 -20.43
CA ALA A 47 -6.52 7.16 -19.63
C ALA A 47 -5.47 6.22 -20.20
N ASN A 48 -4.88 5.40 -19.34
CA ASN A 48 -4.10 4.23 -19.69
C ASN A 48 -4.76 3.02 -19.01
N TYR A 49 -5.14 2.04 -19.83
CA TYR A 49 -5.81 0.81 -19.41
C TYR A 49 -4.86 -0.35 -19.58
N ASP A 50 -4.90 -1.31 -18.66
CA ASP A 50 -4.04 -2.48 -18.63
C ASP A 50 -2.54 -2.12 -18.79
N PRO A 51 -2.00 -1.23 -17.92
CA PRO A 51 -0.60 -0.81 -18.03
C PRO A 51 0.39 -1.98 -17.84
N GLY A 52 -0.08 -3.17 -17.43
CA GLY A 52 0.68 -4.40 -17.26
C GLY A 52 0.91 -4.73 -15.78
N ASN A 53 1.91 -5.56 -15.49
CA ASN A 53 2.21 -5.99 -14.11
C ASN A 53 3.42 -5.26 -13.52
N VAL A 54 3.37 -4.99 -12.22
CA VAL A 54 4.53 -4.55 -11.43
C VAL A 54 5.05 -5.76 -10.67
N GLY A 55 6.30 -6.15 -10.93
CA GLY A 55 6.95 -7.24 -10.21
C GLY A 55 7.20 -6.89 -8.74
N ASP A 56 7.65 -7.87 -7.97
CA ASP A 56 7.97 -7.67 -6.56
C ASP A 56 9.21 -6.80 -6.39
N GLY A 57 9.11 -5.69 -5.64
CA GLY A 57 10.22 -4.74 -5.52
C GLY A 57 10.38 -3.78 -6.69
N GLU A 58 9.59 -3.93 -7.74
CA GLU A 58 9.76 -3.16 -8.96
C GLU A 58 8.88 -1.91 -8.96
N PHE A 59 9.23 -0.99 -9.86
CA PHE A 59 8.37 0.12 -10.24
C PHE A 59 8.05 0.03 -11.73
N ARG A 60 6.92 0.60 -12.13
CA ARG A 60 6.54 0.73 -13.53
C ARG A 60 6.21 2.18 -13.87
N ASP A 61 6.89 2.66 -14.90
CA ASP A 61 6.58 3.93 -15.53
C ASP A 61 5.69 3.69 -16.75
N TYR A 62 4.63 4.48 -16.88
CA TYR A 62 3.82 4.51 -18.09
C TYR A 62 3.31 5.91 -18.36
N ARG A 63 2.79 6.07 -19.58
CA ARG A 63 2.30 7.34 -20.11
C ARG A 63 0.79 7.33 -20.22
N VAL A 64 0.18 8.43 -19.82
CA VAL A 64 -1.22 8.72 -20.12
C VAL A 64 -1.26 9.83 -21.16
N ASN A 65 -1.75 9.48 -22.34
CA ASN A 65 -1.91 10.45 -23.43
C ASN A 65 -3.14 11.31 -23.17
N GLN A 66 -2.97 12.62 -23.16
CA GLN A 66 -4.07 13.57 -23.03
C GLN A 66 -4.21 14.41 -24.31
N GLY A 67 -5.45 14.63 -24.73
CA GLY A 67 -5.75 15.33 -25.99
C GLY A 67 -5.52 16.84 -25.98
N ASN A 68 -4.95 17.39 -24.90
CA ASN A 68 -4.70 18.82 -24.71
C ASN A 68 -3.53 19.05 -23.72
N THR A 69 -3.13 20.30 -23.52
CA THR A 69 -1.99 20.69 -22.66
C THR A 69 -2.39 21.09 -21.23
N LYS A 70 -3.60 20.77 -20.77
CA LYS A 70 -4.02 21.08 -19.40
C LYS A 70 -3.28 20.20 -18.40
N ASP A 71 -2.98 20.73 -17.23
CA ASP A 71 -2.43 19.92 -16.14
C ASP A 71 -3.52 18.96 -15.59
N PRO A 72 -3.20 17.66 -15.44
CA PRO A 72 -4.13 16.69 -14.86
C PRO A 72 -4.09 16.74 -13.34
N THR A 73 -4.82 17.69 -12.74
CA THR A 73 -4.81 17.89 -11.28
C THR A 73 -5.39 16.72 -10.50
N PHE A 74 -6.12 15.82 -11.15
CA PHE A 74 -6.62 14.59 -10.56
C PHE A 74 -6.16 13.35 -11.34
N ALA A 75 -5.92 12.26 -10.60
CA ALA A 75 -5.81 10.92 -11.13
C ALA A 75 -6.69 9.94 -10.34
N LEU A 76 -7.36 9.04 -11.04
CA LEU A 76 -8.10 7.89 -10.51
C LEU A 76 -7.33 6.62 -10.89
N PHE A 77 -6.98 5.82 -9.90
CA PHE A 77 -6.30 4.54 -10.02
C PHE A 77 -7.29 3.42 -9.70
N THR A 78 -7.59 2.60 -10.69
CA THR A 78 -8.55 1.50 -10.56
C THR A 78 -7.81 0.17 -10.64
N ALA A 79 -8.05 -0.70 -9.66
CA ALA A 79 -7.39 -1.98 -9.53
C ALA A 79 -7.72 -2.91 -10.70
N ASN A 80 -6.84 -3.88 -10.89
CA ASN A 80 -7.02 -5.03 -11.77
C ASN A 80 -7.26 -6.30 -10.93
N ASP A 81 -7.55 -7.43 -11.58
CA ASP A 81 -7.84 -8.71 -10.91
C ASP A 81 -6.66 -9.30 -10.12
N ASN A 82 -5.44 -8.80 -10.33
CA ASN A 82 -4.27 -9.19 -9.58
C ASN A 82 -3.94 -8.08 -8.57
N ALA A 83 -4.29 -8.32 -7.30
CA ALA A 83 -4.11 -7.37 -6.20
C ALA A 83 -2.70 -6.78 -6.15
N ILE A 84 -2.59 -5.50 -5.81
CA ILE A 84 -1.31 -4.80 -5.70
C ILE A 84 -1.26 -3.99 -4.40
N CYS A 85 -0.10 -4.02 -3.72
CA CYS A 85 0.18 -3.13 -2.59
C CYS A 85 1.10 -1.99 -3.04
N ILE A 86 0.55 -0.79 -3.13
CA ILE A 86 1.23 0.38 -3.70
C ILE A 86 1.93 1.17 -2.57
N SER A 87 3.26 1.31 -2.65
CA SER A 87 4.05 2.08 -1.67
C SER A 87 4.11 3.55 -2.03
N TYR A 88 4.25 3.89 -3.31
CA TYR A 88 4.12 5.25 -3.78
C TYR A 88 3.67 5.32 -5.25
N ILE A 89 3.08 6.44 -5.59
CA ILE A 89 2.83 6.84 -6.98
C ILE A 89 3.40 8.23 -7.15
N SER A 90 4.18 8.46 -8.21
CA SER A 90 4.56 9.80 -8.62
C SER A 90 4.02 10.12 -10.01
N VAL A 91 3.80 11.40 -10.25
CA VAL A 91 3.32 11.92 -11.52
C VAL A 91 4.17 13.10 -11.95
N THR A 92 4.49 13.16 -13.25
CA THR A 92 5.08 14.35 -13.88
C THR A 92 4.12 14.91 -14.91
N TYR A 93 3.75 16.17 -14.73
CA TYR A 93 2.85 16.89 -15.62
C TYR A 93 3.55 17.36 -16.90
N PRO A 94 2.79 17.72 -17.95
CA PRO A 94 3.34 18.41 -19.12
C PRO A 94 4.05 19.73 -18.78
N SER A 95 3.65 20.39 -17.69
CA SER A 95 4.31 21.58 -17.15
C SER A 95 5.63 21.30 -16.42
N ASN A 96 6.02 20.03 -16.27
CA ASN A 96 7.11 19.53 -15.43
C ASN A 96 6.89 19.69 -13.92
N ALA A 97 5.66 19.99 -13.48
CA ALA A 97 5.31 19.86 -12.08
C ALA A 97 5.31 18.37 -11.69
N GLU A 98 5.89 18.04 -10.54
CA GLU A 98 5.97 16.69 -10.02
C GLU A 98 5.21 16.59 -8.70
N TYR A 99 4.47 15.51 -8.53
CA TYR A 99 3.75 15.21 -7.29
C TYR A 99 3.90 13.74 -6.96
N SER A 100 3.79 13.43 -5.66
CA SER A 100 3.84 12.05 -5.17
C SER A 100 2.76 11.80 -4.13
N TRP A 101 2.24 10.59 -4.15
CA TRP A 101 1.37 10.01 -3.14
C TRP A 101 2.05 8.78 -2.55
N VAL A 102 1.88 8.52 -1.26
CA VAL A 102 2.48 7.37 -0.56
C VAL A 102 1.43 6.48 0.09
N GLY A 103 1.69 5.19 0.16
CA GLY A 103 0.78 4.17 0.68
C GLY A 103 0.48 4.29 2.18
N ASN A 104 1.24 5.10 2.93
CA ASN A 104 0.92 5.43 4.32
C ASN A 104 -0.47 6.08 4.45
N TRP A 105 -0.98 6.72 3.38
CA TRP A 105 -2.33 7.28 3.39
C TRP A 105 -3.43 6.22 3.50
N GLY A 106 -3.22 4.99 3.03
CA GLY A 106 -4.15 3.90 3.27
C GLY A 106 -4.30 3.61 4.75
N LYS A 107 -3.17 3.46 5.47
CA LYS A 107 -3.16 3.31 6.93
C LYS A 107 -3.84 4.49 7.62
N GLN A 108 -3.45 5.72 7.27
CA GLN A 108 -4.01 6.94 7.87
C GLN A 108 -5.53 7.03 7.69
N CYS A 109 -6.03 6.66 6.51
CA CYS A 109 -7.45 6.73 6.18
C CYS A 109 -8.23 5.46 6.53
N GLY A 110 -7.62 4.47 7.20
CA GLY A 110 -8.30 3.26 7.64
C GLY A 110 -8.62 2.27 6.51
N HIS A 111 -7.78 2.21 5.48
CA HIS A 111 -7.85 1.28 4.37
C HIS A 111 -6.77 0.20 4.45
N PRO A 112 -6.90 -0.90 3.69
CA PRO A 112 -6.00 -2.03 3.82
C PRO A 112 -4.55 -1.72 3.50
N TRP A 113 -3.66 -2.04 4.43
CA TRP A 113 -2.26 -1.61 4.37
C TRP A 113 -1.28 -2.65 4.93
N TYR A 114 0.00 -2.50 4.60
CA TYR A 114 1.10 -3.27 5.18
C TYR A 114 2.36 -2.39 5.24
N TYR A 115 3.37 -2.77 6.03
CA TYR A 115 4.66 -2.10 5.97
C TYR A 115 5.36 -2.34 4.63
N ALA A 116 6.17 -1.39 4.18
CA ALA A 116 7.08 -1.58 3.06
C ALA A 116 8.53 -1.54 3.55
N ASP A 117 9.40 -2.32 2.92
CA ASP A 117 10.86 -2.25 3.08
C ASP A 117 11.45 -1.08 2.27
N ASP A 118 10.75 0.06 2.23
CA ASP A 118 11.08 1.18 1.35
C ASP A 118 11.01 2.50 2.13
N PHE A 119 11.84 3.45 1.70
CA PHE A 119 11.97 4.76 2.31
C PHE A 119 11.82 5.84 1.25
N TYR A 120 10.96 6.82 1.51
CA TYR A 120 10.84 8.02 0.69
C TYR A 120 11.20 9.24 1.53
N ASP A 121 12.19 10.01 1.08
CA ASP A 121 12.68 11.19 1.79
C ASP A 121 13.05 10.89 3.27
N GLY A 122 13.73 9.77 3.48
CA GLY A 122 14.14 9.28 4.80
C GLY A 122 13.00 8.82 5.72
N LYS A 123 11.77 8.74 5.21
CA LYS A 123 10.60 8.25 5.94
C LYS A 123 10.21 6.87 5.44
N GLU A 124 9.95 5.99 6.39
CA GLU A 124 9.48 4.64 6.11
C GLU A 124 8.11 4.67 5.41
N LEU A 125 7.99 3.89 4.35
CA LEU A 125 6.75 3.72 3.62
C LEU A 125 5.92 2.56 4.17
N GLY A 126 4.61 2.76 4.18
CA GLY A 126 3.64 1.68 4.12
C GLY A 126 3.11 1.56 2.69
N CYS A 127 2.51 0.43 2.38
CA CYS A 127 1.77 0.24 1.14
C CYS A 127 0.27 0.14 1.39
N THR A 128 -0.54 0.52 0.40
CA THR A 128 -2.00 0.34 0.42
C THR A 128 -2.41 -0.69 -0.62
N TRP A 129 -3.25 -1.64 -0.21
CA TRP A 129 -3.78 -2.66 -1.10
C TRP A 129 -4.97 -2.13 -1.91
N ILE A 130 -4.97 -2.45 -3.21
CA ILE A 130 -6.15 -2.37 -4.08
C ILE A 130 -6.31 -3.66 -4.87
N ASP A 131 -7.55 -4.06 -5.14
CA ASP A 131 -7.88 -5.31 -5.83
C ASP A 131 -9.30 -5.23 -6.42
N ALA A 132 -9.45 -5.59 -7.70
CA ALA A 132 -10.74 -5.57 -8.38
C ALA A 132 -11.64 -6.75 -8.00
N ASN A 133 -11.06 -7.93 -7.73
CA ASN A 133 -11.80 -9.18 -7.60
C ASN A 133 -12.23 -9.47 -6.13
N ASN A 134 -11.66 -8.74 -5.16
CA ASN A 134 -11.87 -8.82 -3.71
C ASN A 134 -11.30 -10.10 -3.05
N ASP A 135 -10.18 -10.63 -3.51
CA ASP A 135 -9.39 -11.66 -2.84
C ASP A 135 -8.51 -11.08 -1.72
N ALA A 136 -7.91 -9.92 -1.93
CA ALA A 136 -7.02 -9.26 -0.96
C ALA A 136 -7.74 -8.17 -0.16
N THR A 137 -8.50 -7.32 -0.84
CA THR A 137 -9.12 -6.11 -0.28
C THR A 137 -10.41 -5.78 -1.02
N ASP A 138 -11.30 -5.02 -0.41
CA ASP A 138 -12.51 -4.50 -1.07
C ASP A 138 -12.31 -3.12 -1.70
N VAL A 139 -11.14 -2.52 -1.51
CA VAL A 139 -10.76 -1.26 -2.14
C VAL A 139 -10.42 -1.54 -3.60
N THR A 140 -11.29 -1.10 -4.50
CA THR A 140 -11.15 -1.34 -5.94
C THR A 140 -10.58 -0.16 -6.69
N ALA A 141 -10.57 1.04 -6.10
CA ALA A 141 -9.90 2.20 -6.67
C ALA A 141 -9.59 3.24 -5.60
N PHE A 142 -8.76 4.22 -5.94
CA PHE A 142 -8.68 5.48 -5.22
C PHE A 142 -8.31 6.61 -6.17
N HIS A 143 -8.68 7.84 -5.80
CA HIS A 143 -8.22 9.02 -6.53
C HIS A 143 -7.42 9.96 -5.66
N VAL A 144 -6.57 10.74 -6.32
CA VAL A 144 -5.70 11.74 -5.71
C VAL A 144 -5.91 13.07 -6.43
N HIS A 145 -6.10 14.14 -5.66
CA HIS A 145 -5.94 15.51 -6.15
C HIS A 145 -4.51 15.97 -5.87
N TRP A 146 -3.62 15.88 -6.86
CA TRP A 146 -2.18 16.03 -6.64
C TRP A 146 -1.74 17.36 -5.99
N PRO A 147 -2.33 18.54 -6.32
CA PRO A 147 -1.94 19.79 -5.68
C PRO A 147 -2.10 19.79 -4.15
N ASP A 148 -2.99 18.95 -3.59
CA ASP A 148 -3.18 18.81 -2.15
C ASP A 148 -2.01 18.08 -1.45
N PHE A 149 -1.17 17.35 -2.20
CA PHE A 149 -0.01 16.60 -1.71
C PHE A 149 1.31 17.36 -1.90
N ASN A 150 1.24 18.69 -2.06
CA ASN A 150 2.42 19.54 -2.11
C ASN A 150 3.00 19.74 -0.70
N GLY A 151 4.26 19.33 -0.49
CA GLY A 151 4.95 19.48 0.80
C GLY A 151 5.12 20.93 1.28
N ASP A 152 5.22 21.90 0.36
CA ASP A 152 5.36 23.33 0.69
C ASP A 152 4.03 24.00 1.04
N ASN A 153 2.93 23.47 0.50
CA ASN A 153 1.59 23.99 0.71
C ASN A 153 0.59 22.83 0.79
N PRO A 154 0.63 22.05 1.88
CA PRO A 154 -0.25 20.90 2.04
C PRO A 154 -1.70 21.34 2.17
N HIS A 155 -2.64 20.46 1.80
CA HIS A 155 -4.07 20.66 1.99
C HIS A 155 -4.42 21.04 3.44
N SER A 156 -3.81 20.33 4.39
CA SER A 156 -3.98 20.56 5.82
C SER A 156 -2.76 20.07 6.59
N ASN A 157 -2.53 20.66 7.76
CA ASN A 157 -1.58 20.13 8.75
C ASN A 157 -2.18 18.96 9.55
N ASN A 158 -3.48 18.72 9.44
CA ASN A 158 -4.16 17.57 10.02
C ASN A 158 -4.33 16.48 8.96
N PRO A 159 -3.65 15.32 9.08
CA PRO A 159 -3.76 14.23 8.11
C PRO A 159 -5.21 13.73 7.92
N ASP A 160 -6.04 13.79 8.96
CA ASP A 160 -7.43 13.34 8.87
C ASP A 160 -8.27 14.16 7.88
N ASP A 161 -7.87 15.40 7.59
CA ASP A 161 -8.60 16.25 6.64
C ASP A 161 -8.47 15.72 5.20
N TYR A 162 -7.37 15.03 4.88
CA TYR A 162 -7.22 14.35 3.58
C TYR A 162 -8.24 13.23 3.43
N CYS A 163 -8.41 12.42 4.47
CA CYS A 163 -9.33 11.28 4.49
C CYS A 163 -10.81 11.70 4.51
N ASN A 164 -11.11 12.84 5.16
CA ASN A 164 -12.47 13.37 5.29
C ASN A 164 -12.88 14.29 4.12
N ASN A 165 -11.99 14.48 3.15
CA ASN A 165 -12.23 15.28 1.97
C ASN A 165 -12.21 14.42 0.70
N VAL A 166 -13.41 14.01 0.26
CA VAL A 166 -13.60 13.22 -0.96
C VAL A 166 -13.03 13.86 -2.22
N ARG A 167 -12.71 15.17 -2.23
CA ARG A 167 -12.01 15.79 -3.36
C ARG A 167 -10.52 15.50 -3.29
N THR A 168 -9.91 15.58 -2.11
CA THR A 168 -8.47 15.44 -1.90
C THR A 168 -7.99 14.01 -2.10
N LEU A 169 -8.61 13.07 -1.37
CA LEU A 169 -8.31 11.65 -1.42
C LEU A 169 -9.60 10.89 -1.17
N ASN A 170 -9.90 9.92 -2.02
CA ASN A 170 -11.02 9.03 -1.79
C ASN A 170 -10.70 7.63 -2.27
N PHE A 171 -10.87 6.67 -1.37
CA PHE A 171 -10.89 5.26 -1.70
C PHE A 171 -12.31 4.87 -2.08
N GLN A 172 -12.43 4.12 -3.17
CA GLN A 172 -13.68 3.73 -3.78
C GLN A 172 -13.84 2.20 -3.75
N PHE A 173 -15.10 1.78 -3.79
CA PHE A 173 -15.52 0.40 -3.70
C PHE A 173 -16.51 0.12 -4.84
N GLY A 174 -16.48 -1.10 -5.41
CA GLY A 174 -17.38 -1.53 -6.48
C GLY A 174 -16.66 -1.91 -7.77
N ASP A 175 -17.42 -2.42 -8.73
CA ASP A 175 -16.88 -3.01 -9.95
C ASP A 175 -16.41 -1.90 -10.91
N ASP A 176 -15.09 -1.82 -11.18
CA ASP A 176 -14.40 -0.84 -12.05
C ASP A 176 -14.87 0.62 -11.88
N PRO A 177 -14.56 1.29 -10.75
CA PRO A 177 -14.88 2.70 -10.57
C PRO A 177 -14.17 3.56 -11.62
N GLY A 178 -14.94 4.36 -12.37
CA GLY A 178 -14.43 5.20 -13.46
C GLY A 178 -14.67 6.70 -13.28
N THR A 179 -15.13 7.17 -12.11
CA THR A 179 -15.52 8.56 -11.86
C THR A 179 -14.96 9.09 -10.54
N ILE A 180 -14.57 10.37 -10.53
CA ILE A 180 -14.19 11.11 -9.32
C ILE A 180 -15.43 11.82 -8.77
N TYR A 181 -15.81 11.51 -7.53
CA TYR A 181 -16.97 12.13 -6.88
C TYR A 181 -16.57 13.43 -6.17
N THR A 182 -17.45 14.44 -6.21
CA THR A 182 -17.37 15.61 -5.30
C THR A 182 -18.40 15.47 -4.18
N LYS A 183 -18.27 16.22 -3.07
CA LYS A 183 -19.31 16.25 -2.02
C LYS A 183 -20.73 16.56 -2.54
N ARG A 184 -20.88 17.21 -3.71
CA ARG A 184 -22.18 17.49 -4.34
C ARG A 184 -22.63 16.41 -5.33
N SER A 185 -21.71 15.59 -5.81
CA SER A 185 -21.94 14.55 -6.83
C SER A 185 -21.82 13.13 -6.28
N ALA A 186 -21.36 12.97 -5.03
CA ALA A 186 -21.33 11.71 -4.34
C ALA A 186 -22.77 11.21 -4.16
N PRO A 187 -23.10 9.98 -4.56
CA PRO A 187 -24.38 9.37 -4.23
C PRO A 187 -24.64 9.46 -2.72
N GLU A 188 -25.90 9.66 -2.29
CA GLU A 188 -26.26 9.63 -0.86
C GLU A 188 -25.82 8.32 -0.19
N ASP A 189 -25.76 7.23 -0.98
CA ASP A 189 -25.16 5.95 -0.62
C ASP A 189 -23.85 5.75 -1.41
N ILE A 190 -22.73 6.34 -0.96
CA ILE A 190 -21.41 5.87 -1.41
C ILE A 190 -21.34 4.37 -1.07
N PRO A 191 -21.05 3.47 -2.02
CA PRO A 191 -20.91 2.06 -1.73
C PRO A 191 -19.89 1.89 -0.59
N THR A 192 -20.37 1.54 0.58
CA THR A 192 -19.51 1.10 1.67
C THR A 192 -19.09 -0.32 1.36
N SER A 193 -17.88 -0.70 1.80
CA SER A 193 -17.44 -2.09 1.91
C SER A 193 -18.63 -3.01 2.30
N LYS A 194 -19.13 -3.81 1.35
CA LYS A 194 -20.22 -4.78 1.56
C LYS A 194 -19.75 -6.22 1.41
N LYS A 195 -18.59 -6.44 0.78
CA LYS A 195 -18.01 -7.76 0.58
C LYS A 195 -16.82 -7.92 1.53
N ARG A 196 -16.87 -8.95 2.37
CA ARG A 196 -15.68 -9.40 3.08
C ARG A 196 -14.74 -10.01 2.04
N PRO A 197 -13.49 -9.55 1.91
CA PRO A 197 -12.57 -10.12 0.94
C PRO A 197 -12.43 -11.62 1.20
N SER A 198 -12.35 -12.39 0.12
CA SER A 198 -12.05 -13.81 0.15
C SER A 198 -10.58 -13.95 0.51
N LYS A 199 -10.23 -13.78 1.80
CA LYS A 199 -8.86 -13.80 2.30
C LYS A 199 -8.15 -15.10 1.90
N THR A 200 -7.55 -15.12 0.72
CA THR A 200 -6.43 -16.01 0.44
C THR A 200 -5.37 -15.59 1.44
N ARG A 201 -5.10 -16.49 2.39
CA ARG A 201 -4.13 -16.22 3.45
C ARG A 201 -2.77 -16.15 2.79
N ASP A 202 -2.10 -15.02 2.96
CA ASP A 202 -0.67 -14.93 2.64
C ASP A 202 0.09 -15.82 3.63
N THR A 203 0.80 -16.83 3.11
CA THR A 203 1.49 -17.86 3.90
C THR A 203 2.96 -17.54 4.10
N ARG A 204 3.41 -16.31 3.87
CA ARG A 204 4.82 -15.93 4.05
C ARG A 204 5.07 -15.37 5.44
N LEU A 205 6.34 -15.27 5.78
CA LEU A 205 6.83 -14.59 6.98
C LEU A 205 7.76 -13.45 6.57
N VAL A 206 7.52 -12.26 7.10
CA VAL A 206 8.45 -11.14 7.04
C VAL A 206 9.15 -10.99 8.38
N LYS A 207 10.47 -10.89 8.34
CA LYS A 207 11.33 -10.56 9.47
C LYS A 207 11.91 -9.18 9.23
N SER A 208 11.66 -8.24 10.14
CA SER A 208 12.15 -6.87 9.99
C SER A 208 13.04 -6.46 11.16
N LYS A 209 14.18 -5.87 10.82
CA LYS A 209 15.06 -5.15 11.75
C LYS A 209 14.91 -3.64 11.65
N ILE A 210 13.96 -3.14 10.85
CA ILE A 210 13.73 -1.72 10.65
C ILE A 210 13.10 -1.12 11.92
N PRO A 211 13.74 -0.11 12.54
CA PRO A 211 13.13 0.61 13.65
C PRO A 211 11.87 1.35 13.19
N GLY A 212 10.74 1.12 13.86
CA GLY A 212 9.44 1.74 13.51
C GLY A 212 8.40 0.75 13.01
N GLN A 213 8.84 -0.42 12.52
CA GLN A 213 7.94 -1.50 12.12
C GLN A 213 7.58 -2.39 13.31
N SER A 214 6.40 -2.16 13.87
CA SER A 214 5.89 -2.88 15.03
C SER A 214 4.98 -4.04 14.61
N ALA A 215 5.33 -5.24 15.08
CA ALA A 215 4.47 -6.41 14.90
C ALA A 215 3.15 -6.24 15.69
N VAL A 216 3.22 -5.58 16.86
CA VAL A 216 2.04 -5.30 17.68
C VAL A 216 1.10 -4.31 16.99
N GLU A 217 1.63 -3.23 16.39
CA GLU A 217 0.82 -2.28 15.62
C GLU A 217 0.14 -2.98 14.43
N LEU A 218 0.91 -3.76 13.68
CA LEU A 218 0.39 -4.50 12.53
C LEU A 218 -0.74 -5.45 12.97
N CYS A 219 -0.57 -6.24 14.02
CA CYS A 219 -1.60 -7.17 14.48
C CYS A 219 -2.84 -6.48 15.06
N ASN A 220 -2.66 -5.38 15.79
CA ASN A 220 -3.78 -4.64 16.39
C ASN A 220 -4.55 -3.79 15.37
N SER A 221 -3.96 -3.53 14.20
CA SER A 221 -4.65 -2.80 13.14
C SER A 221 -5.76 -3.65 12.52
N PRO A 222 -7.02 -3.18 12.55
CA PRO A 222 -8.14 -3.90 11.95
C PRO A 222 -8.07 -3.93 10.41
N THR A 223 -7.29 -3.02 9.82
CA THR A 223 -7.18 -2.82 8.38
C THR A 223 -5.88 -3.37 7.82
N SER A 224 -4.88 -3.72 8.63
CA SER A 224 -3.65 -4.30 8.09
C SER A 224 -3.91 -5.66 7.43
N TYR A 225 -3.24 -5.91 6.30
CA TYR A 225 -3.38 -7.15 5.53
C TYR A 225 -2.05 -7.50 4.86
N GLY A 226 -1.65 -8.78 4.92
CA GLY A 226 -0.41 -9.26 4.33
C GLY A 226 0.15 -10.49 5.07
N PRO A 227 1.42 -10.84 4.81
CA PRO A 227 2.15 -11.94 5.46
C PRO A 227 2.17 -11.84 6.98
N ASP A 228 2.46 -12.95 7.64
CA ASP A 228 2.86 -12.92 9.05
C ASP A 228 4.14 -12.08 9.23
N PHE A 229 4.31 -11.45 10.39
CA PHE A 229 5.34 -10.43 10.58
C PHE A 229 6.08 -10.61 11.90
N VAL A 230 7.41 -10.43 11.86
CA VAL A 230 8.29 -10.40 13.02
C VAL A 230 8.99 -9.06 13.03
N SER A 231 8.84 -8.33 14.14
CA SER A 231 9.71 -7.20 14.46
C SER A 231 10.81 -7.71 15.37
N GLU A 232 12.02 -7.85 14.82
CA GLU A 232 13.19 -8.26 15.60
C GLU A 232 13.61 -7.15 16.58
N THR A 233 13.31 -5.88 16.26
CA THR A 233 13.56 -4.74 17.15
C THR A 233 12.60 -4.70 18.33
N GLU A 234 11.34 -5.08 18.13
CA GLU A 234 10.33 -5.18 19.19
C GLU A 234 10.44 -6.51 19.95
N GLY A 235 11.04 -7.54 19.35
CA GLY A 235 11.02 -8.90 19.88
C GLY A 235 9.61 -9.50 19.83
N MET A 236 8.82 -9.16 18.81
CA MET A 236 7.41 -9.56 18.70
C MET A 236 7.10 -10.18 17.34
N TYR A 237 6.24 -11.20 17.35
CA TYR A 237 5.64 -11.87 16.21
C TYR A 237 4.15 -11.53 16.13
N CYS A 238 3.66 -11.39 14.90
CA CYS A 238 2.27 -11.21 14.56
C CYS A 238 1.83 -12.32 13.59
N ASP A 239 0.95 -13.20 14.08
CA ASP A 239 0.17 -14.09 13.21
C ASP A 239 -0.94 -13.26 12.56
N MET A 240 -0.77 -12.91 11.29
CA MET A 240 -1.69 -12.03 10.57
C MET A 240 -2.99 -12.74 10.19
N GLY A 241 -2.96 -14.06 10.10
CA GLY A 241 -4.15 -14.90 9.89
C GLY A 241 -5.13 -14.82 11.05
N SER A 242 -4.63 -14.91 12.28
CA SER A 242 -5.43 -14.88 13.51
C SER A 242 -5.45 -13.53 14.23
N LYS A 243 -4.62 -12.58 13.79
CA LYS A 243 -4.38 -11.30 14.47
C LYS A 243 -3.93 -11.47 15.92
N ARG A 244 -3.06 -12.46 16.17
CA ARG A 244 -2.49 -12.73 17.50
C ARG A 244 -1.04 -12.26 17.55
N THR A 245 -0.73 -11.47 18.57
CA THR A 245 0.64 -11.10 18.92
C THR A 245 1.24 -12.11 19.88
N MET A 246 2.51 -12.44 19.68
CA MET A 246 3.31 -13.27 20.59
C MET A 246 4.71 -12.68 20.72
N PRO A 247 5.32 -12.69 21.91
CA PRO A 247 6.73 -12.35 22.04
C PRO A 247 7.61 -13.40 21.35
N LEU A 248 8.80 -13.00 20.90
CA LEU A 248 9.81 -13.95 20.46
C LEU A 248 10.36 -14.73 21.65
N CYS A 249 10.69 -16.00 21.43
CA CYS A 249 11.28 -16.81 22.49
C CYS A 249 12.67 -16.27 22.86
N PRO A 250 13.01 -16.22 24.16
CA PRO A 250 14.32 -15.78 24.59
C PRO A 250 15.39 -16.77 24.09
N GLU A 251 16.59 -16.27 23.81
CA GLU A 251 17.73 -17.13 23.43
C GLU A 251 18.05 -18.16 24.55
N ASN A 252 17.78 -17.80 25.81
CA ASN A 252 17.90 -18.68 26.95
C ASN A 252 16.52 -19.18 27.41
N LEU A 253 16.26 -20.46 27.19
CA LEU A 253 15.02 -21.16 27.61
C LEU A 253 14.79 -21.15 29.14
N LEU A 254 15.76 -20.71 29.94
CA LEU A 254 15.60 -20.55 31.39
C LEU A 254 14.71 -19.35 31.77
N ASP A 255 14.57 -18.37 30.88
CA ASP A 255 13.69 -17.20 31.08
C ASP A 255 12.25 -17.47 30.62
N LEU A 256 11.99 -18.66 30.05
CA LEU A 256 10.68 -19.08 29.54
C LEU A 256 9.63 -19.23 30.64
N ASP A 257 10.04 -19.42 31.91
CA ASP A 257 9.15 -19.50 33.08
C ASP A 257 8.43 -18.17 33.38
N SER A 258 8.95 -17.05 32.84
CA SER A 258 8.30 -15.72 32.92
C SER A 258 7.28 -15.46 31.81
N LEU A 259 7.22 -16.34 30.80
CA LEU A 259 6.33 -16.23 29.62
C LEU A 259 5.06 -17.05 29.82
N LEU A 260 4.21 -16.62 30.77
CA LEU A 260 2.91 -17.24 31.10
C LEU A 260 1.89 -17.32 29.94
N GLY A 261 2.25 -16.91 28.71
CA GLY A 261 1.34 -16.84 27.56
C GLY A 261 1.89 -17.43 26.24
N GLY A 262 3.10 -18.02 26.27
CA GLY A 262 3.77 -18.56 25.08
C GLY A 262 4.61 -17.55 24.29
N CYS A 263 5.41 -18.05 23.34
CA CYS A 263 6.30 -17.28 22.48
C CYS A 263 6.42 -17.89 21.07
N PHE A 264 6.94 -17.13 20.12
CA PHE A 264 7.27 -17.62 18.78
C PHE A 264 8.78 -17.86 18.68
N ASP A 265 9.16 -19.10 18.39
CA ASP A 265 10.54 -19.49 18.13
C ASP A 265 10.86 -19.24 16.66
N LEU A 266 11.60 -18.16 16.43
CA LEU A 266 11.99 -17.72 15.09
C LEU A 266 12.96 -18.69 14.40
N GLY A 267 13.78 -19.42 15.16
CA GLY A 267 14.76 -20.35 14.61
C GLY A 267 14.12 -21.64 14.11
N ASN A 268 13.08 -22.10 14.79
CA ASN A 268 12.35 -23.32 14.44
C ASN A 268 11.01 -23.06 13.72
N LEU A 269 10.59 -21.79 13.62
CA LEU A 269 9.30 -21.37 13.05
C LEU A 269 8.12 -22.04 13.75
N THR A 270 8.16 -22.06 15.08
CA THR A 270 7.13 -22.73 15.91
C THR A 270 6.55 -21.79 16.95
N THR A 271 5.26 -21.93 17.24
CA THR A 271 4.67 -21.36 18.46
C THR A 271 4.90 -22.31 19.62
N ILE A 272 5.30 -21.76 20.76
CA ILE A 272 5.50 -22.48 22.02
C ILE A 272 4.50 -21.92 23.03
N VAL A 273 3.72 -22.79 23.67
CA VAL A 273 2.78 -22.43 24.74
C VAL A 273 3.00 -23.39 25.90
N ASP A 274 3.07 -22.87 27.13
CA ASP A 274 3.33 -23.68 28.33
C ASP A 274 4.57 -24.60 28.20
N GLN A 275 5.62 -24.08 27.55
CA GLN A 275 6.89 -24.79 27.29
C GLN A 275 6.77 -26.02 26.36
N VAL A 276 5.66 -26.14 25.63
CA VAL A 276 5.43 -27.19 24.64
C VAL A 276 5.24 -26.56 23.26
N VAL A 277 5.74 -27.22 22.22
CA VAL A 277 5.47 -26.84 20.83
C VAL A 277 3.96 -26.99 20.58
N ASP A 278 3.31 -25.87 20.28
CA ASP A 278 1.88 -25.77 20.02
C ASP A 278 1.59 -25.98 18.53
N GLU A 279 2.27 -25.21 17.67
CA GLU A 279 2.11 -25.28 16.22
C GLU A 279 3.47 -25.11 15.52
N ILE A 280 3.68 -25.89 14.44
CA ILE A 280 4.76 -25.63 13.49
C ILE A 280 4.16 -24.81 12.36
N LYS A 281 4.71 -23.61 12.12
CA LYS A 281 4.25 -22.72 11.05
C LYS A 281 4.96 -23.07 9.75
N GLU A 282 4.17 -23.46 8.75
CA GLU A 282 4.65 -23.73 7.40
C GLU A 282 4.56 -22.44 6.58
N PHE A 283 5.69 -21.76 6.39
CA PHE A 283 5.77 -20.57 5.56
C PHE A 283 6.19 -20.92 4.14
N SER A 284 5.51 -20.36 3.14
CA SER A 284 5.89 -20.53 1.73
C SER A 284 7.19 -19.84 1.37
N ASP A 285 7.54 -18.77 2.11
CA ASP A 285 8.76 -18.00 1.98
C ASP A 285 9.05 -17.23 3.27
N VAL A 286 10.33 -16.93 3.54
CA VAL A 286 10.76 -16.13 4.70
C VAL A 286 11.65 -15.00 4.22
N LEU A 287 11.21 -13.78 4.47
CA LEU A 287 11.79 -12.55 3.94
C LEU A 287 12.50 -11.81 5.07
N ASP A 288 13.75 -11.40 4.85
CA ASP A 288 14.55 -10.66 5.84
C ASP A 288 14.75 -9.22 5.36
N TRP A 289 14.01 -8.30 5.97
CA TRP A 289 14.20 -6.87 5.83
C TRP A 289 15.25 -6.45 6.85
N GLY A 290 16.42 -6.04 6.35
CA GLY A 290 17.57 -5.68 7.18
C GLY A 290 17.32 -4.44 8.05
N GLU A 291 18.38 -3.73 8.43
CA GLU A 291 18.27 -2.56 9.31
C GLU A 291 17.66 -1.31 8.62
N GLY A 292 17.18 -1.43 7.38
CA GLY A 292 16.75 -0.33 6.53
C GLY A 292 17.92 0.53 6.08
N SER A 293 18.36 0.42 4.82
CA SER A 293 19.32 1.39 4.28
C SER A 293 18.56 2.63 3.80
N ALA A 294 18.63 3.72 4.55
CA ALA A 294 18.35 5.05 3.99
C ALA A 294 19.37 5.30 2.87
N SER A 295 18.96 5.09 1.62
CA SER A 295 19.73 5.45 0.43
C SER A 295 19.56 6.93 0.13
#